data_AF-A0A915CLH1-F1
#
_entry.id   AF-A0A915CLH1-F1
#
_cell.length_a   1.000
_cell.length_b   1.000
_cell.length_c   1.000
_cell.angle_alpha   90.00
_cell.angle_beta   90.00
_cell.angle_gamma   90.00
#
_symmetry.space_group_name_H-M   'P 1'
#
loop_
_entity.id
_entity.type
_entity.pdbx_description
1 polymer ?
#
loop_
_entity_poly.entity_id
_entity_poly.type
_entity_poly.pdbx_seq_one_letter_code
_entity_poly.pdbx_strand_id
1 'polypeptide(L)'
;MTSALKLGTGALRELRIHLCQKSAASAGVREFIENDYVQLKKANKSFPILIRECSGILPRIWARYEYGVELSVPLEDVPREKVSSIIAELEKKGALKP
;
A
#
# COMPACT_ATOMS: atom_id res chain seq x y z
N MET A 1 4.71 -17.50 -5.00
CA MET A 1 5.90 -17.21 -4.15
C MET A 1 5.80 -15.75 -3.70
N THR A 2 4.92 -15.45 -2.75
CA THR A 2 4.73 -14.10 -2.21
C THR A 2 5.81 -13.85 -1.16
N SER A 3 6.97 -13.40 -1.63
CA SER A 3 8.04 -12.91 -0.76
C SER A 3 7.46 -11.84 0.15
N ALA A 4 7.58 -12.02 1.47
CA ALA A 4 7.12 -11.02 2.44
C ALA A 4 7.85 -9.70 2.17
N LEU A 5 7.17 -8.74 1.54
CA LEU A 5 7.71 -7.40 1.30
C LEU A 5 8.06 -6.79 2.65
N LYS A 6 9.36 -6.57 2.89
CA LYS A 6 9.83 -5.85 4.07
C LYS A 6 9.73 -4.36 3.80
N LEU A 7 8.71 -3.73 4.38
CA LEU A 7 8.48 -2.29 4.29
C LEU A 7 9.16 -1.64 5.50
N GLY A 8 10.17 -0.80 5.26
CA GLY A 8 10.88 -0.06 6.32
C GLY A 8 12.40 -0.21 6.35
N THR A 9 13.00 -0.97 5.42
CA THR A 9 14.46 -1.01 5.23
C THR A 9 15.01 0.15 4.40
N GLY A 10 14.15 0.94 3.75
CA GLY A 10 14.50 2.12 2.94
C GLY A 10 13.90 3.42 3.49
N ALA A 11 13.81 4.47 2.66
CA ALA A 11 13.28 5.78 3.10
C ALA A 11 11.77 5.80 3.36
N LEU A 12 11.06 4.70 3.17
CA LEU A 12 9.60 4.63 3.32
C LEU A 12 9.24 4.56 4.81
N ARG A 13 8.48 5.56 5.30
CA ARG A 13 8.13 5.73 6.71
C ARG A 13 6.71 5.33 7.04
N GLU A 14 5.76 5.59 6.15
CA GLU A 14 4.35 5.26 6.38
C GLU A 14 3.64 4.90 5.07
N LEU A 15 2.65 4.02 5.16
CA LEU A 15 1.80 3.67 4.01
C LEU A 15 0.33 3.81 4.42
N ARG A 16 -0.43 4.61 3.68
CA ARG A 16 -1.85 4.89 3.94
C ARG A 16 -2.69 4.42 2.76
N ILE A 17 -3.55 3.45 3.01
CA ILE A 17 -4.42 2.86 1.99
C ILE A 17 -5.83 3.41 2.21
N HIS A 18 -6.33 4.16 1.23
CA HIS A 18 -7.72 4.56 1.17
C HIS A 18 -8.46 3.60 0.26
N LEU A 19 -9.56 3.03 0.76
CA LEU A 19 -10.43 2.16 -0.02
C LEU A 19 -11.90 2.49 0.19
N CYS A 20 -12.72 2.10 -0.77
CA CYS A 20 -14.17 2.11 -0.64
C CYS A 20 -14.69 0.71 -0.29
N GLN A 21 -15.67 0.67 0.62
CA GLN A 21 -16.30 -0.57 1.09
C GLN A 21 -17.22 -1.20 0.03
N LYS A 22 -17.86 -0.37 -0.81
CA LYS A 22 -18.94 -0.80 -1.72
C LYS A 22 -18.60 -0.71 -3.20
N SER A 23 -17.66 0.14 -3.59
CA SER A 23 -17.35 0.35 -5.02
C SER A 23 -16.70 -0.89 -5.65
N ALA A 24 -17.06 -1.15 -6.91
CA ALA A 24 -16.44 -2.21 -7.71
C ALA A 24 -14.94 -1.93 -7.96
N ALA A 25 -14.59 -0.66 -8.18
CA ALA A 25 -13.21 -0.21 -8.39
C ALA A 25 -12.23 -0.56 -7.26
N SER A 26 -12.72 -0.78 -6.03
CA SER A 26 -11.91 -1.15 -4.87
C SER A 26 -12.01 -2.64 -4.51
N ALA A 27 -12.64 -3.47 -5.34
CA ALA A 27 -12.77 -4.91 -5.08
C ALA A 27 -11.39 -5.60 -4.94
N GLY A 28 -10.47 -5.34 -5.87
CA GLY A 28 -9.12 -5.92 -5.82
C GLY A 28 -8.30 -5.47 -4.60
N VAL A 29 -8.52 -4.24 -4.12
CA VAL A 29 -7.87 -3.73 -2.90
C VAL A 29 -8.45 -4.38 -1.64
N ARG A 30 -9.75 -4.66 -1.62
CA ARG A 30 -10.39 -5.39 -0.51
C ARG A 30 -9.86 -6.82 -0.40
N GLU A 31 -9.79 -7.54 -1.51
CA GLU A 31 -9.22 -8.89 -1.55
C GLU A 31 -7.76 -8.93 -1.09
N PHE A 32 -6.96 -7.92 -1.48
CA PHE A 32 -5.58 -7.77 -1.02
C PHE A 32 -5.50 -7.55 0.50
N ILE A 33 -6.41 -6.75 1.07
CA ILE A 33 -6.45 -6.51 2.52
C ILE A 33 -6.85 -7.78 3.27
N GLU A 34 -7.80 -8.56 2.76
CA GLU A 34 -8.24 -9.79 3.44
C GLU A 34 -7.15 -10.88 3.43
N ASN A 35 -6.43 -11.04 2.33
CA ASN A 35 -5.50 -12.16 2.15
C ASN A 35 -4.03 -11.82 2.50
N ASP A 36 -3.54 -10.66 2.05
CA ASP A 36 -2.11 -10.34 2.08
C ASP A 36 -1.72 -9.41 3.23
N TYR A 37 -2.64 -8.55 3.70
CA TYR A 37 -2.34 -7.54 4.73
C TYR A 37 -1.85 -8.14 6.05
N VAL A 38 -2.47 -9.23 6.51
CA VAL A 38 -2.11 -9.86 7.79
C VAL A 38 -0.67 -10.37 7.76
N GLN A 39 -0.25 -10.94 6.63
CA GLN A 39 1.13 -11.41 6.45
C GLN A 39 2.11 -10.23 6.37
N LEU A 40 1.76 -9.18 5.62
CA LEU A 40 2.52 -7.93 5.51
C LEU A 40 2.72 -7.25 6.88
N LYS A 41 1.68 -7.19 7.71
CA LYS A 41 1.76 -6.57 9.04
C LYS A 41 2.59 -7.42 10.00
N LYS A 42 2.50 -8.75 9.92
CA LYS A 42 3.34 -9.67 10.70
C LYS A 42 4.82 -9.56 10.32
N ALA A 43 5.12 -9.39 9.04
CA ALA A 43 6.47 -9.17 8.54
C ALA A 43 7.05 -7.81 8.96
N ASN A 44 6.20 -6.77 9.05
CA ASN A 44 6.60 -5.39 9.32
C ASN A 44 5.92 -4.82 10.58
N LYS A 45 6.29 -5.34 11.76
CA LYS A 45 5.67 -4.94 13.04
C LYS A 45 5.88 -3.45 13.39
N SER A 46 7.06 -2.91 13.06
CA SER A 46 7.43 -1.50 13.33
C SER A 46 6.91 -0.53 12.27
N PHE A 47 6.36 -1.02 11.16
CA PHE A 47 5.94 -0.18 10.05
C PHE A 47 4.46 0.21 10.17
N PRO A 48 4.12 1.52 10.15
CA PRO A 48 2.76 2.00 10.22
C PRO A 48 2.06 1.88 8.86
N ILE A 49 1.21 0.86 8.73
CA ILE A 49 0.27 0.72 7.61
C ILE A 49 -1.10 1.16 8.10
N LEU A 50 -1.60 2.28 7.59
CA LEU A 50 -2.86 2.89 7.96
C LEU A 50 -3.91 2.55 6.89
N ILE A 51 -4.94 1.81 7.27
CA ILE A 51 -6.10 1.57 6.41
C ILE A 51 -7.18 2.60 6.76
N ARG A 52 -7.74 3.24 5.75
CA ARG A 52 -8.83 4.21 5.86
C ARG A 52 -9.92 3.83 4.87
N GLU A 53 -11.05 3.40 5.42
CA GLU A 53 -12.22 3.08 4.63
C GLU A 53 -13.09 4.33 4.51
N CYS A 54 -13.37 4.76 3.27
CA CYS A 54 -14.23 5.89 3.00
C CYS A 54 -15.23 5.55 1.89
N SER A 55 -16.49 5.99 2.03
CA SER A 55 -17.52 5.79 1.01
C SER A 55 -17.37 6.81 -0.14
N GLY A 56 -17.47 6.36 -1.39
CA GLY A 56 -17.47 7.23 -2.57
C GLY A 56 -16.11 7.78 -2.99
N ILE A 57 -15.02 7.24 -2.46
CA ILE A 57 -13.65 7.64 -2.83
C ILE A 57 -13.03 6.61 -3.77
N LEU A 58 -12.23 7.10 -4.72
CA LEU A 58 -11.37 6.28 -5.55
C LEU A 58 -10.26 5.66 -4.68
N PRO A 59 -10.05 4.33 -4.75
CA PRO A 59 -9.01 3.68 -3.96
C PRO A 59 -7.64 4.29 -4.28
N ARG A 60 -6.89 4.64 -3.24
CA ARG A 60 -5.60 5.36 -3.38
C ARG A 60 -4.64 4.94 -2.29
N ILE A 61 -3.39 4.68 -2.67
CA ILE A 61 -2.28 4.49 -1.72
C ILE A 61 -1.49 5.78 -1.62
N TRP A 62 -1.10 6.09 -0.39
CA TRP A 62 -0.14 7.13 -0.06
C TRP A 62 1.06 6.48 0.58
N ALA A 63 2.25 6.77 0.06
CA ALA A 63 3.52 6.39 0.67
C ALA A 63 4.24 7.66 1.13
N ARG A 64 4.54 7.74 2.42
CA ARG A 64 5.33 8.82 3.00
C ARG A 64 6.77 8.35 3.14
N TYR A 65 7.69 9.15 2.66
CA TYR A 65 9.13 8.92 2.70
C TYR A 65 9.82 9.85 3.70
N GLU A 66 11.12 9.66 3.91
CA GLU A 66 11.97 10.60 4.61
C GLU A 66 11.92 12.00 3.97
N TYR A 67 12.28 13.01 4.75
CA TYR A 67 12.23 14.42 4.34
C TYR A 67 10.83 14.95 3.99
N GLY A 68 9.77 14.24 4.40
CA GLY A 68 8.39 14.69 4.24
C GLY A 68 7.84 14.54 2.82
N VAL A 69 8.53 13.80 1.94
CA VAL A 69 8.06 13.53 0.59
C VAL A 69 6.90 12.52 0.66
N GLU A 70 5.78 12.84 0.02
CA GLU A 70 4.63 11.94 -0.07
C GLU A 70 4.30 11.63 -1.53
N LEU A 71 4.16 10.36 -1.86
CA LEU A 71 3.66 9.92 -3.17
C LEU A 71 2.27 9.35 -3.01
N SER A 72 1.38 9.73 -3.94
CA SER A 72 0.03 9.17 -4.01
C SER A 72 -0.17 8.46 -5.34
N VAL A 73 -0.70 7.23 -5.29
CA VAL A 73 -0.94 6.38 -6.45
C VAL A 73 -2.39 5.91 -6.41
N PRO A 74 -3.21 6.22 -7.44
CA PRO A 74 -4.56 5.69 -7.56
C PRO A 74 -4.52 4.17 -7.84
N LEU A 75 -5.45 3.43 -7.25
CA LEU A 75 -5.60 1.98 -7.37
C LEU A 75 -6.96 1.59 -7.98
N GLU A 76 -7.46 2.38 -8.93
CA GLU A 76 -8.74 2.15 -9.58
C GLU A 76 -8.71 0.89 -10.47
N ASP A 77 -9.63 -0.04 -10.24
CA ASP A 77 -9.77 -1.31 -10.98
C ASP A 77 -8.50 -2.18 -11.03
N VAL A 78 -7.65 -2.04 -10.01
CA VAL A 78 -6.40 -2.78 -9.93
C VAL A 78 -6.64 -4.15 -9.27
N PRO A 79 -6.28 -5.27 -9.94
CA PRO A 79 -6.36 -6.61 -9.34
C PRO A 79 -5.31 -6.77 -8.24
N ARG A 80 -5.56 -7.69 -7.29
CA ARG A 80 -4.69 -7.97 -6.13
C ARG A 80 -3.19 -8.10 -6.46
N GLU A 81 -2.88 -8.71 -7.61
CA GLU A 81 -1.51 -9.00 -8.04
C GLU A 81 -0.76 -7.71 -8.38
N LYS A 82 -1.45 -6.78 -9.07
CA LYS A 82 -0.87 -5.47 -9.37
C LYS A 82 -0.73 -4.60 -8.12
N VAL A 83 -1.62 -4.73 -7.12
CA VAL A 83 -1.48 -4.00 -5.85
C VAL A 83 -0.16 -4.37 -5.16
N SER A 84 0.18 -5.66 -5.14
CA SER A 84 1.47 -6.13 -4.60
C SER A 84 2.67 -5.56 -5.36
N SER A 85 2.60 -5.53 -6.69
CA SER A 85 3.65 -4.94 -7.54
C SER A 85 3.82 -3.44 -7.31
N ILE A 86 2.72 -2.69 -7.15
CA ILE A 86 2.75 -1.25 -6.87
C ILE A 86 3.41 -0.97 -5.52
N ILE A 87 3.10 -1.78 -4.50
CA ILE A 87 3.75 -1.64 -3.18
C ILE A 87 5.26 -1.91 -3.29
N ALA A 88 5.68 -2.90 -4.10
CA ALA A 88 7.10 -3.15 -4.37
C ALA A 88 7.78 -1.98 -5.10
N GLU A 89 7.09 -1.35 -6.05
CA GLU A 89 7.61 -0.16 -6.74
C GLU A 89 7.72 1.04 -5.79
N LEU A 90 6.73 1.24 -4.90
CA LEU A 90 6.78 2.30 -3.90
C LEU A 90 7.94 2.10 -2.92
N GLU A 91 8.24 0.87 -2.53
CA GLU A 91 9.41 0.54 -1.71
C GLU A 91 10.73 0.89 -2.43
N LYS A 92 10.87 0.50 -3.70
CA LYS A 92 12.04 0.85 -4.53
C LYS A 92 12.21 2.36 -4.75
N LYS A 93 11.12 3.11 -4.94
CA LYS A 93 11.17 4.58 -5.05
C LYS A 93 11.71 5.24 -3.79
N GLY A 94 11.51 4.62 -2.63
CA GLY A 94 12.12 5.06 -1.37
C GLY A 94 13.60 4.72 -1.23
N ALA A 95 14.17 3.88 -2.09
CA ALA A 95 15.60 3.59 -2.10
C ALA A 95 16.41 4.56 -2.98
N LEU A 96 15.73 5.32 -3.85
CA LEU A 96 16.34 6.37 -4.66
C LEU A 96 16.57 7.61 -3.78
N LYS A 97 17.68 7.60 -3.04
CA LYS A 97 18.27 8.82 -2.48
C LYS A 97 18.64 9.76 -3.65
N PRO A 98 18.33 11.07 -3.58
CA PRO A 98 18.96 12.04 -4.47
C PRO A 98 20.48 12.10 -4.24
#